data_AF-A0AB38FUF2-F1
#
_entry.id   AF-A0AB38FUF2-F1
#
_cell.length_a   1.000
_cell.length_b   1.000
_cell.length_c   1.000
_cell.angle_alpha   90.00
_cell.angle_beta   90.00
_cell.angle_gamma   90.00
#
_symmetry.space_group_name_H-M   'P 1'
#
loop_
_entity.id
_entity.type
_entity.pdbx_description
1 polymer ?
#
loop_
_entity_poly.entity_id
_entity_poly.type
_entity_poly.pdbx_seq_one_letter_code
_entity_poly.pdbx_strand_id
1 'polypeptide(L)'
;MQETLSFSDRDEFQRKSIAENIVKLLKPETDISPLVIDGDWGTGKTEFSIKLKNLINEQEPESKVIYIDAFKGDHAESPLLLITSAIARTLPEREKQTFIKKALPAIRFGMKTALKAGAGWVLRQETDNMADEFQDAIKKASNAAIDGTIENILEDHIEAEKNINSLKACIEDISSKHKTVIIIDELDRCKPNFSTSILEVIKHIFDTQNVYFILVTNTKQLRASINHIYGYSLDSQKYLDKFIKYTISLPDTYKNGRSENCKTSVTYWLQLAKDSPSLSLIEKHIGEGVRQLISQTNLSLRETHTYARNLNIFLSLEEKRFTENTYYIYRLIYITAVFIHCFGERDLLSGKLTTDSIDKLATILGVDTIPYSFERTSDISRITIIFYGIIRDSLHINKRFSPQTESDQKQFDDIYKRFEDADFWNCTVKDRVNDFIQEMSFIK
;
A
#
# COMPACT_ATOMS: atom_id res chain seq x y z
N MET A 1 9.50 -6.45 -15.80
CA MET A 1 9.99 -7.45 -14.82
C MET A 1 8.91 -7.88 -13.82
N GLN A 2 7.96 -7.01 -13.41
CA GLN A 2 6.90 -7.44 -12.47
C GLN A 2 5.80 -8.29 -13.09
N GLU A 3 5.48 -8.16 -14.39
CA GLU A 3 4.30 -8.81 -15.01
C GLU A 3 4.29 -10.35 -14.99
N THR A 4 5.46 -10.98 -14.86
CA THR A 4 5.65 -12.44 -14.88
C THR A 4 5.76 -13.05 -13.48
N LEU A 5 5.65 -12.26 -12.42
CA LEU A 5 5.86 -12.72 -11.06
C LEU A 5 4.76 -13.71 -10.63
N SER A 6 5.17 -14.81 -10.01
CA SER A 6 4.31 -15.93 -9.60
C SER A 6 4.49 -16.28 -8.12
N PHE A 7 3.57 -17.09 -7.57
CA PHE A 7 3.72 -17.61 -6.21
C PHE A 7 4.84 -18.67 -6.09
N SER A 8 5.29 -19.27 -7.20
CA SER A 8 6.46 -20.16 -7.18
C SER A 8 7.79 -19.41 -7.10
N ASP A 9 7.84 -18.15 -7.54
CA ASP A 9 9.05 -17.32 -7.41
C ASP A 9 9.32 -16.99 -5.93
N ARG A 10 8.27 -16.56 -5.21
CA ARG A 10 8.30 -16.33 -3.76
C ARG A 10 6.89 -16.28 -3.16
N ASP A 11 6.71 -16.86 -1.98
CA ASP A 11 5.47 -16.77 -1.18
C ASP A 11 5.77 -16.85 0.33
N GLU A 12 6.76 -16.09 0.81
CA GLU A 12 7.16 -16.11 2.23
C GLU A 12 6.03 -15.73 3.21
N PHE A 13 4.99 -15.05 2.73
CA PHE A 13 3.82 -14.67 3.51
C PHE A 13 2.65 -15.67 3.41
N GLN A 14 2.84 -16.79 2.69
CA GLN A 14 1.84 -17.85 2.49
C GLN A 14 0.50 -17.37 1.92
N ARG A 15 0.56 -16.38 1.02
CA ARG A 15 -0.64 -15.76 0.43
C ARG A 15 -1.17 -16.54 -0.76
N LYS A 16 -0.46 -17.55 -1.28
CA LYS A 16 -0.97 -18.42 -2.36
C LYS A 16 -2.33 -19.03 -2.02
N SER A 17 -2.52 -19.49 -0.78
CA SER A 17 -3.79 -20.07 -0.31
C SER A 17 -4.97 -19.10 -0.45
N ILE A 18 -4.75 -17.80 -0.18
CA ILE A 18 -5.76 -16.74 -0.35
C ILE A 18 -6.10 -16.60 -1.84
N ALA A 19 -5.09 -16.56 -2.71
CA ALA A 19 -5.27 -16.46 -4.15
C ALA A 19 -6.04 -17.68 -4.72
N GLU A 20 -5.69 -18.90 -4.29
CA GLU A 20 -6.41 -20.12 -4.69
C GLU A 20 -7.88 -20.10 -4.25
N ASN A 21 -8.18 -19.57 -3.07
CA ASN A 21 -9.56 -19.39 -2.62
C ASN A 21 -10.30 -18.36 -3.47
N ILE A 22 -9.65 -17.25 -3.85
CA ILE A 22 -10.23 -16.29 -4.80
C ILE A 22 -10.57 -16.98 -6.11
N VAL A 23 -9.63 -17.71 -6.72
CA VAL A 23 -9.86 -18.44 -7.99
C VAL A 23 -11.09 -19.35 -7.88
N LYS A 24 -11.21 -20.12 -6.80
CA LYS A 24 -12.36 -21.01 -6.54
C LYS A 24 -13.70 -20.28 -6.42
N LEU A 25 -13.70 -19.05 -5.91
CA LEU A 25 -14.91 -18.24 -5.71
C LEU A 25 -15.34 -17.49 -6.98
N LEU A 26 -14.47 -17.34 -7.98
CA LEU A 26 -14.76 -16.68 -9.26
C LEU A 26 -15.65 -17.58 -10.15
N LYS A 27 -16.89 -17.81 -9.70
CA LYS A 27 -17.91 -18.61 -10.36
C LYS A 27 -19.27 -17.90 -10.33
N PRO A 28 -20.17 -18.16 -11.29
CA PRO A 28 -21.43 -17.42 -11.39
C PRO A 28 -22.31 -17.57 -10.15
N GLU A 29 -22.30 -18.74 -9.51
CA GLU A 29 -23.12 -19.07 -8.34
C GLU A 29 -22.69 -18.37 -7.04
N THR A 30 -21.45 -17.87 -6.95
CA THR A 30 -20.92 -17.27 -5.70
C THR A 30 -21.34 -15.81 -5.53
N ASP A 31 -21.64 -15.11 -6.63
CA ASP A 31 -22.01 -13.69 -6.68
C ASP A 31 -21.11 -12.74 -5.86
N ILE A 32 -19.78 -12.87 -6.00
CA ILE A 32 -18.79 -12.06 -5.24
C ILE A 32 -18.25 -10.84 -5.99
N SER A 33 -18.66 -10.61 -7.25
CA SER A 33 -18.14 -9.56 -8.12
C SER A 33 -19.03 -8.30 -8.09
N PRO A 34 -18.48 -7.09 -7.93
CA PRO A 34 -17.07 -6.75 -7.71
C PRO A 34 -16.51 -7.22 -6.35
N LEU A 35 -15.34 -7.86 -6.41
CA LEU A 35 -14.52 -8.28 -5.27
C LEU A 35 -13.49 -7.20 -4.96
N VAL A 36 -13.26 -6.87 -3.69
CA VAL A 36 -12.16 -6.00 -3.26
C VAL A 36 -11.06 -6.79 -2.59
N ILE A 37 -9.81 -6.52 -2.98
CA ILE A 37 -8.60 -6.87 -2.24
C ILE A 37 -8.14 -5.61 -1.52
N ASP A 38 -8.46 -5.52 -0.23
CA ASP A 38 -8.18 -4.37 0.62
C ASP A 38 -6.85 -4.54 1.36
N GLY A 39 -6.19 -3.42 1.62
CA GLY A 39 -5.00 -3.39 2.45
C GLY A 39 -4.40 -2.00 2.55
N ASP A 40 -3.70 -1.73 3.64
CA ASP A 40 -3.03 -0.45 3.84
C ASP A 40 -1.81 -0.28 2.91
N TRP A 41 -1.20 0.91 2.94
CA TRP A 41 -0.04 1.22 2.13
C TRP A 41 1.12 0.27 2.45
N GLY A 42 1.83 -0.22 1.43
CA GLY A 42 2.99 -1.10 1.64
C GLY A 42 2.65 -2.51 2.12
N THR A 43 1.41 -3.00 1.95
CA THR A 43 1.02 -4.37 2.30
C THR A 43 1.32 -5.41 1.20
N GLY A 44 1.78 -4.99 0.02
CA GLY A 44 2.12 -5.88 -1.10
C GLY A 44 0.94 -6.21 -2.03
N LYS A 45 -0.10 -5.37 -2.06
CA LYS A 45 -1.29 -5.53 -2.91
C LYS A 45 -0.99 -5.73 -4.39
N THR A 46 -0.20 -4.83 -5.00
CA THR A 46 0.19 -4.90 -6.42
C THR A 46 0.97 -6.18 -6.74
N GLU A 47 1.85 -6.62 -5.84
CA GLU A 47 2.55 -7.89 -6.05
C GLU A 47 1.59 -9.08 -5.99
N PHE A 48 0.67 -9.08 -5.01
CA PHE A 48 -0.35 -10.11 -4.88
C PHE A 48 -1.29 -10.16 -6.09
N SER A 49 -1.73 -9.02 -6.60
CA SER A 49 -2.65 -8.94 -7.75
C SER A 49 -2.00 -9.43 -9.04
N ILE A 50 -0.72 -9.15 -9.26
CA ILE A 50 0.03 -9.68 -10.40
C ILE A 50 0.22 -11.21 -10.27
N LYS A 51 0.57 -11.70 -9.08
CA LYS A 51 0.66 -13.15 -8.84
C LYS A 51 -0.69 -13.85 -8.98
N LEU A 52 -1.78 -13.23 -8.53
CA LEU A 52 -3.15 -13.72 -8.71
C LEU A 52 -3.52 -13.80 -10.19
N LYS A 53 -3.20 -12.77 -10.99
CA LYS A 53 -3.38 -12.78 -12.45
C LYS A 53 -2.72 -14.01 -13.07
N ASN A 54 -1.44 -14.25 -12.72
CA ASN A 54 -0.67 -15.36 -13.25
C ASN A 54 -1.18 -16.72 -12.76
N LEU A 55 -1.64 -16.81 -11.51
CA LEU A 55 -2.26 -18.02 -10.96
C LEU A 55 -3.58 -18.37 -11.68
N ILE A 56 -4.42 -17.37 -11.99
CA ILE A 56 -5.65 -17.61 -12.77
C ILE A 56 -5.29 -18.12 -14.17
N ASN A 57 -4.33 -17.50 -14.85
CA ASN A 57 -3.88 -17.94 -16.17
C ASN A 57 -3.31 -19.37 -16.17
N GLU A 58 -2.64 -19.77 -15.07
CA GLU A 58 -2.10 -21.12 -14.89
C GLU A 58 -3.20 -22.16 -14.65
N GLN A 59 -4.15 -21.87 -13.75
CA GLN A 59 -5.19 -22.82 -13.35
C GLN A 59 -6.38 -22.88 -14.31
N GLU A 60 -6.66 -21.78 -15.00
CA GLU A 60 -7.77 -21.64 -15.95
C GLU A 60 -7.26 -21.01 -17.27
N PRO A 61 -6.52 -21.74 -18.12
CA PRO A 61 -5.90 -21.18 -19.34
C PRO A 61 -6.89 -20.61 -20.36
N GLU A 62 -8.14 -21.07 -20.31
CA GLU A 62 -9.23 -20.57 -21.16
C GLU A 62 -9.84 -19.26 -20.65
N SER A 63 -9.51 -18.84 -19.42
CA SER A 63 -9.94 -17.56 -18.86
C SER A 63 -9.16 -16.39 -19.47
N LYS A 64 -9.83 -15.26 -19.70
CA LYS A 64 -9.21 -13.99 -20.09
C LYS A 64 -9.00 -13.13 -18.85
N VAL A 65 -7.75 -12.95 -18.45
CA VAL A 65 -7.40 -12.10 -17.31
C VAL A 65 -6.81 -10.79 -17.78
N ILE A 66 -7.50 -9.69 -17.48
CA ILE A 66 -7.13 -8.33 -17.85
C ILE A 66 -6.65 -7.61 -16.60
N TYR A 67 -5.47 -7.00 -16.66
CA TYR A 67 -4.91 -6.20 -15.59
C TYR A 67 -4.89 -4.72 -15.99
N ILE A 68 -5.45 -3.86 -15.15
CA ILE A 68 -5.54 -2.43 -15.36
C ILE A 68 -4.88 -1.74 -14.17
N ASP A 69 -3.81 -1.01 -14.43
CA ASP A 69 -3.25 -0.03 -13.49
C ASP A 69 -4.02 1.28 -13.67
N ALA A 70 -5.01 1.52 -12.81
CA ALA A 70 -5.91 2.66 -12.95
C ALA A 70 -5.18 3.98 -12.73
N PHE A 71 -4.15 4.00 -11.87
CA PHE A 71 -3.39 5.19 -11.57
C PHE A 71 -2.54 5.64 -12.77
N LYS A 72 -1.84 4.71 -13.45
CA LYS A 72 -1.15 5.04 -14.71
C LYS A 72 -2.10 5.56 -15.78
N GLY A 73 -3.32 5.01 -15.80
CA GLY A 73 -4.35 5.40 -16.75
C GLY A 73 -5.14 6.67 -16.40
N ASP A 74 -4.91 7.30 -15.25
CA ASP A 74 -5.76 8.40 -14.75
C ASP A 74 -5.55 9.75 -15.46
N HIS A 75 -4.54 9.80 -16.35
CA HIS A 75 -4.37 10.84 -17.35
C HIS A 75 -5.41 10.74 -18.47
N ALA A 76 -5.93 9.54 -18.74
CA ALA A 76 -7.03 9.38 -19.69
C ALA A 76 -8.30 10.00 -19.07
N GLU A 77 -8.91 10.98 -19.74
CA GLU A 77 -10.12 11.63 -19.21
C GLU A 77 -11.36 10.70 -19.27
N SER A 78 -11.24 9.49 -19.85
CA SER A 78 -12.33 8.52 -20.00
C SER A 78 -12.00 7.16 -19.36
N PRO A 79 -12.57 6.85 -18.18
CA PRO A 79 -12.53 5.51 -17.57
C PRO A 79 -12.99 4.39 -18.50
N LEU A 80 -14.01 4.68 -19.32
CA LEU A 80 -14.55 3.73 -20.29
C LEU A 80 -13.50 3.36 -21.34
N LEU A 81 -12.74 4.36 -21.82
CA LEU A 81 -11.67 4.16 -22.79
C LEU A 81 -10.53 3.34 -22.20
N LEU A 82 -10.17 3.58 -20.93
CA LEU A 82 -9.16 2.79 -20.22
C LEU A 82 -9.55 1.31 -20.18
N ILE A 83 -10.76 1.00 -19.70
CA ILE A 83 -11.25 -0.37 -19.55
C ILE A 83 -11.37 -1.06 -20.93
N THR A 84 -11.97 -0.39 -21.91
CA THR A 84 -12.17 -0.95 -23.26
C THR A 84 -10.84 -1.17 -23.99
N SER A 85 -9.87 -0.27 -23.84
CA SER A 85 -8.54 -0.45 -24.42
C SER A 85 -7.80 -1.63 -23.79
N ALA A 86 -7.92 -1.80 -22.48
CA ALA A 86 -7.33 -2.93 -21.77
C ALA A 86 -7.95 -4.27 -22.22
N ILE A 87 -9.29 -4.33 -22.36
CA ILE A 87 -9.99 -5.50 -22.91
C ILE A 87 -9.49 -5.78 -24.34
N ALA A 88 -9.53 -4.78 -25.22
CA ALA A 88 -9.18 -4.93 -26.63
C ALA A 88 -7.75 -5.47 -26.86
N ARG A 89 -6.79 -5.09 -26.01
CA ARG A 89 -5.40 -5.58 -26.07
C ARG A 89 -5.27 -7.08 -25.79
N THR A 90 -6.24 -7.69 -25.11
CA THR A 90 -6.23 -9.14 -24.80
C THR A 90 -6.96 -10.01 -25.82
N LEU A 91 -7.65 -9.38 -26.79
CA LEU A 91 -8.42 -10.06 -27.81
C LEU A 91 -7.57 -10.35 -29.05
N PRO A 92 -7.77 -11.51 -29.72
CA PRO A 92 -7.21 -11.75 -31.04
C PRO A 92 -7.64 -10.67 -32.04
N GLU A 93 -6.82 -10.35 -33.04
CA GLU A 93 -7.07 -9.22 -33.97
C GLU A 93 -8.47 -9.21 -34.61
N ARG A 94 -9.01 -10.37 -34.99
CA ARG A 94 -10.36 -10.48 -35.57
C ARG A 94 -11.46 -10.09 -34.58
N GLU A 95 -11.34 -10.53 -33.33
CA GLU A 95 -12.31 -10.19 -32.27
C GLU A 95 -12.10 -8.76 -31.79
N LYS A 96 -10.85 -8.31 -31.69
CA LYS A 96 -10.45 -6.95 -31.35
C LYS A 96 -11.09 -5.91 -32.25
N GLN A 97 -11.02 -6.06 -33.58
CA GLN A 97 -11.68 -5.10 -34.49
C GLN A 97 -13.21 -5.09 -34.32
N THR A 98 -13.81 -6.25 -34.08
CA THR A 98 -15.25 -6.35 -33.84
C THR A 98 -15.64 -5.65 -32.54
N PHE A 99 -14.86 -5.88 -31.48
CA PHE A 99 -15.03 -5.24 -30.18
C PHE A 99 -14.87 -3.72 -30.27
N ILE A 100 -13.78 -3.25 -30.90
CA ILE A 100 -13.51 -1.82 -31.05
C ILE A 100 -14.67 -1.13 -31.78
N LYS A 101 -15.12 -1.67 -32.92
CA LYS A 101 -16.23 -1.09 -33.69
C LYS A 101 -17.51 -0.95 -32.88
N LYS A 102 -17.83 -1.94 -32.05
CA LYS A 102 -19.03 -1.92 -31.20
C LYS A 102 -18.86 -1.03 -29.95
N ALA A 103 -17.64 -0.91 -29.39
CA ALA A 103 -17.35 -0.07 -28.23
C ALA A 103 -17.17 1.42 -28.58
N LEU A 104 -16.81 1.73 -29.84
CA LEU A 104 -16.49 3.08 -30.32
C LEU A 104 -17.58 4.13 -30.07
N PRO A 105 -18.88 3.84 -30.29
CA PRO A 105 -19.94 4.80 -30.00
C PRO A 105 -19.97 5.23 -28.53
N ALA A 106 -19.81 4.26 -27.62
CA ALA A 106 -19.81 4.51 -26.18
C ALA A 106 -18.60 5.30 -25.72
N ILE A 107 -17.43 4.99 -26.26
CA ILE A 107 -16.19 5.72 -25.99
C ILE A 107 -16.31 7.17 -26.45
N ARG A 108 -16.81 7.42 -27.68
CA ARG A 108 -17.02 8.79 -28.20
C ARG A 108 -17.97 9.60 -27.32
N PHE A 109 -19.06 8.99 -26.89
CA PHE A 109 -20.03 9.63 -26.02
C PHE A 109 -19.45 9.94 -24.62
N GLY A 110 -18.75 8.97 -24.01
CA GLY A 110 -18.08 9.16 -22.72
C GLY A 110 -17.02 10.27 -22.76
N MET A 111 -16.30 10.41 -23.88
CA MET A 111 -15.35 11.52 -24.05
C MET A 111 -16.04 12.88 -24.28
N LYS A 112 -17.12 12.93 -25.07
CA LYS A 112 -17.91 14.16 -25.31
C LYS A 112 -18.45 14.73 -23.99
N THR A 113 -18.93 13.87 -23.09
CA THR A 113 -19.47 14.26 -21.78
C THR A 113 -18.38 14.71 -20.81
N ALA A 114 -17.25 14.00 -20.75
CA ALA A 114 -16.09 14.39 -19.94
C ALA A 114 -15.54 15.78 -20.34
N LEU A 115 -15.41 16.04 -21.65
CA LEU A 115 -14.94 17.33 -22.17
C LEU A 115 -15.92 18.48 -21.87
N LYS A 116 -17.24 18.26 -21.95
CA LYS A 116 -18.27 19.25 -21.60
C LYS A 116 -18.26 19.62 -20.11
N ALA A 117 -17.83 18.71 -19.23
CA ALA A 117 -17.85 18.89 -17.77
C ALA A 117 -16.66 19.71 -17.22
N GLY A 118 -15.71 20.17 -18.06
CA GLY A 118 -14.72 21.18 -17.68
C GLY A 118 -13.25 20.76 -17.65
N ALA A 119 -12.80 19.85 -18.52
CA ALA A 119 -11.37 19.58 -18.71
C ALA A 119 -11.02 19.67 -20.21
N GLY A 120 -10.81 20.87 -20.71
CA GLY A 120 -10.14 21.03 -22.00
C GLY A 120 -8.65 20.79 -21.81
N TRP A 121 -8.06 19.88 -22.59
CA TRP A 121 -6.64 19.87 -23.00
C TRP A 121 -5.66 18.83 -22.40
N VAL A 122 -6.08 17.65 -21.90
CA VAL A 122 -5.09 16.63 -21.43
C VAL A 122 -5.17 15.27 -22.15
N LEU A 123 -5.96 15.11 -23.21
CA LEU A 123 -6.12 13.80 -23.89
C LEU A 123 -4.94 13.30 -24.76
N ARG A 124 -3.81 14.01 -24.86
CA ARG A 124 -2.76 13.72 -25.87
C ARG A 124 -1.55 12.92 -25.39
N GLN A 125 -1.36 12.69 -24.08
CA GLN A 125 -0.03 12.27 -23.59
C GLN A 125 0.29 10.77 -23.64
N GLU A 126 -0.67 9.86 -23.89
CA GLU A 126 -0.37 8.42 -24.03
C GLU A 126 -1.21 7.71 -25.11
N THR A 127 -1.43 8.34 -26.28
CA THR A 127 -2.20 7.71 -27.36
C THR A 127 -1.45 6.63 -28.12
N ASP A 128 -0.11 6.65 -28.12
CA ASP A 128 0.72 5.84 -29.04
C ASP A 128 0.57 4.33 -28.86
N ASN A 129 0.19 3.88 -27.66
CA ASN A 129 0.01 2.45 -27.35
C ASN A 129 -1.46 1.98 -27.51
N MET A 130 -2.36 2.84 -27.99
CA MET A 130 -3.78 2.52 -28.18
C MET A 130 -4.06 2.01 -29.60
N ALA A 131 -5.20 1.33 -29.80
CA ALA A 131 -5.64 1.00 -31.14
C ALA A 131 -5.96 2.28 -31.94
N ASP A 132 -5.55 2.34 -33.21
CA ASP A 132 -5.70 3.52 -34.09
C ASP A 132 -7.13 4.05 -34.12
N GLU A 133 -8.12 3.16 -34.12
CA GLU A 133 -9.54 3.50 -34.11
C GLU A 133 -9.96 4.25 -32.83
N PHE A 134 -9.37 3.93 -31.68
CA PHE A 134 -9.57 4.66 -30.43
C PHE A 134 -8.85 6.01 -30.44
N GLN A 135 -7.64 6.09 -31.01
CA GLN A 135 -6.95 7.37 -31.21
C GLN A 135 -7.79 8.33 -32.07
N ASP A 136 -8.39 7.82 -33.14
CA ASP A 136 -9.29 8.59 -34.00
C ASP A 136 -10.54 9.06 -33.27
N ALA A 137 -11.09 8.25 -32.36
CA ALA A 137 -12.21 8.66 -31.53
C ALA A 137 -11.84 9.83 -30.61
N ILE A 138 -10.64 9.82 -30.01
CA ILE A 138 -10.13 10.93 -29.19
C ILE A 138 -10.01 12.20 -30.03
N LYS A 139 -9.38 12.11 -31.22
CA LYS A 139 -9.21 13.26 -32.13
C LYS A 139 -10.55 13.87 -32.55
N LYS A 140 -11.52 13.02 -32.93
CA LYS A 140 -12.85 13.48 -33.35
C LYS A 140 -13.65 14.11 -32.20
N ALA A 141 -13.63 13.52 -31.01
CA ALA A 141 -14.30 14.07 -29.84
C ALA A 141 -13.70 15.42 -29.41
N SER A 142 -12.37 15.53 -29.46
CA SER A 142 -11.66 16.79 -29.18
C SER A 142 -12.03 17.90 -30.16
N ASN A 143 -12.18 17.59 -31.46
CA ASN A 143 -12.57 18.59 -32.46
C ASN A 143 -14.04 19.01 -32.29
N ALA A 144 -14.94 18.06 -32.05
CA ALA A 144 -16.37 18.35 -31.87
C ALA A 144 -16.66 19.20 -30.60
N ALA A 145 -15.83 19.09 -29.56
CA ALA A 145 -15.94 19.93 -28.36
C ALA A 145 -15.54 21.40 -28.62
N ILE A 146 -14.68 21.66 -29.62
CA ILE A 146 -14.31 23.02 -30.04
C ILE A 146 -15.45 23.68 -30.83
N ASP A 147 -16.27 22.88 -31.53
CA ASP A 147 -17.34 23.37 -32.40
C ASP A 147 -18.67 23.71 -31.66
N GLY A 148 -18.68 23.67 -30.32
CA GLY A 148 -19.68 24.37 -29.49
C GLY A 148 -21.14 23.92 -29.63
N THR A 149 -21.43 22.68 -30.04
CA THR A 149 -22.82 22.25 -30.28
C THR A 149 -23.51 21.78 -28.98
N ILE A 150 -24.37 22.65 -28.45
CA ILE A 150 -25.34 22.33 -27.39
C ILE A 150 -26.54 21.67 -28.07
N GLU A 151 -26.57 20.34 -28.17
CA GLU A 151 -27.77 19.62 -28.61
C GLU A 151 -28.24 18.62 -27.54
N ASN A 152 -29.53 18.78 -27.20
CA ASN A 152 -30.49 17.92 -26.51
C ASN A 152 -29.98 16.92 -25.46
N ILE A 153 -30.14 17.30 -24.18
CA ILE A 153 -29.90 16.46 -23.00
C ILE A 153 -30.66 15.12 -23.05
N LEU A 154 -31.85 15.09 -23.64
CA LEU A 154 -32.68 13.88 -23.80
C LEU A 154 -32.09 12.91 -24.84
N GLU A 155 -31.61 13.42 -25.97
CA GLU A 155 -30.94 12.59 -26.99
C GLU A 155 -29.59 12.11 -26.48
N ASP A 156 -28.82 12.98 -25.81
CA ASP A 156 -27.57 12.61 -25.14
C ASP A 156 -27.83 11.49 -24.09
N HIS A 157 -28.96 11.51 -23.35
CA HIS A 157 -29.28 10.45 -22.37
C HIS A 157 -29.66 9.11 -23.00
N ILE A 158 -30.49 9.13 -24.05
CA ILE A 158 -30.88 7.91 -24.80
C ILE A 158 -29.66 7.30 -25.50
N GLU A 159 -28.78 8.14 -26.05
CA GLU A 159 -27.51 7.69 -26.62
C GLU A 159 -26.58 7.12 -25.55
N ALA A 160 -26.50 7.72 -24.35
CA ALA A 160 -25.69 7.21 -23.23
C ALA A 160 -26.05 5.77 -22.86
N GLU A 161 -27.34 5.49 -22.63
CA GLU A 161 -27.82 4.16 -22.26
C GLU A 161 -27.57 3.15 -23.38
N LYS A 162 -27.90 3.52 -24.63
CA LYS A 162 -27.69 2.66 -25.81
C LYS A 162 -26.20 2.30 -25.98
N ASN A 163 -25.33 3.25 -25.72
CA ASN A 163 -23.89 3.10 -25.81
C ASN A 163 -23.32 2.17 -24.73
N ILE A 164 -23.72 2.37 -23.47
CA ILE A 164 -23.34 1.48 -22.36
C ILE A 164 -23.85 0.06 -22.60
N ASN A 165 -25.10 -0.09 -23.07
CA ASN A 165 -25.66 -1.40 -23.41
C ASN A 165 -24.91 -2.07 -24.57
N SER A 166 -24.44 -1.29 -25.55
CA SER A 166 -23.60 -1.81 -26.63
C SER A 166 -22.27 -2.34 -26.11
N LEU A 167 -21.62 -1.65 -25.17
CA LEU A 167 -20.42 -2.16 -24.50
C LEU A 167 -20.72 -3.42 -23.69
N LYS A 168 -21.80 -3.44 -22.92
CA LYS A 168 -22.22 -4.61 -22.14
C LYS A 168 -22.38 -5.83 -23.06
N ALA A 169 -23.09 -5.67 -24.18
CA ALA A 169 -23.25 -6.72 -25.18
C ALA A 169 -21.93 -7.21 -25.80
N CYS A 170 -20.91 -6.34 -25.90
CA CYS A 170 -19.57 -6.76 -26.35
C CYS A 170 -18.86 -7.61 -25.31
N ILE A 171 -18.95 -7.20 -24.05
CA ILE A 171 -18.34 -7.93 -22.95
C ILE A 171 -19.05 -9.28 -22.78
N GLU A 172 -20.38 -9.32 -22.95
CA GLU A 172 -21.19 -10.56 -22.99
C GLU A 172 -20.76 -11.52 -24.12
N ASP A 173 -20.48 -11.00 -25.32
CA ASP A 173 -19.98 -11.81 -26.45
C ASP A 173 -18.63 -12.47 -26.10
N ILE A 174 -17.73 -11.74 -25.43
CA ILE A 174 -16.46 -12.29 -24.93
C ILE A 174 -16.72 -13.30 -23.81
N SER A 175 -17.56 -12.94 -22.83
CA SER A 175 -17.80 -13.74 -21.63
C SER A 175 -18.60 -15.02 -21.89
N SER A 176 -19.33 -15.06 -23.01
CA SER A 176 -20.00 -16.27 -23.51
C SER A 176 -19.03 -17.35 -23.96
N LYS A 177 -17.82 -16.97 -24.39
CA LYS A 177 -16.77 -17.88 -24.85
C LYS A 177 -15.76 -18.21 -23.76
N HIS A 178 -15.42 -17.20 -22.95
CA HIS A 178 -14.34 -17.29 -21.98
C HIS A 178 -14.72 -16.59 -20.67
N LYS A 179 -14.43 -17.20 -19.52
CA LYS A 179 -14.47 -16.48 -18.24
C LYS A 179 -13.54 -15.27 -18.31
N THR A 180 -14.04 -14.10 -17.97
CA THR A 180 -13.28 -12.84 -18.05
C THR A 180 -13.08 -12.26 -16.65
N VAL A 181 -11.84 -12.08 -16.24
CA VAL A 181 -11.49 -11.49 -14.93
C VAL A 181 -10.77 -10.16 -15.18
N ILE A 182 -11.31 -9.07 -14.64
CA ILE A 182 -10.76 -7.72 -14.80
C ILE A 182 -10.25 -7.26 -13.44
N ILE A 183 -8.93 -7.20 -13.30
CA ILE A 183 -8.23 -6.72 -12.10
C ILE A 183 -7.92 -5.24 -12.31
N ILE A 184 -8.40 -4.38 -11.41
CA ILE A 184 -8.19 -2.94 -11.43
C ILE A 184 -7.40 -2.56 -10.18
N ASP A 185 -6.13 -2.19 -10.35
CA ASP A 185 -5.21 -1.80 -9.27
C ASP A 185 -5.03 -0.28 -9.15
N GLU A 186 -4.63 0.16 -7.97
CA GLU A 186 -4.32 1.54 -7.60
C GLU A 186 -5.48 2.54 -7.73
N LEU A 187 -6.73 2.09 -7.62
CA LEU A 187 -7.92 2.95 -7.74
C LEU A 187 -7.95 4.09 -6.70
N ASP A 188 -7.42 3.86 -5.49
CA ASP A 188 -7.31 4.86 -4.42
C ASP A 188 -6.27 5.95 -4.68
N ARG A 189 -5.40 5.78 -5.68
CA ARG A 189 -4.39 6.78 -6.06
C ARG A 189 -4.83 7.69 -7.20
N CYS A 190 -5.84 7.28 -7.96
CA CYS A 190 -6.41 8.11 -9.02
C CYS A 190 -6.99 9.41 -8.48
N LYS A 191 -7.07 10.42 -9.35
CA LYS A 191 -7.89 11.62 -9.08
C LYS A 191 -9.30 11.24 -8.59
N PRO A 192 -9.86 11.93 -7.58
CA PRO A 192 -11.16 11.59 -7.00
C PRO A 192 -12.32 11.44 -8.01
N ASN A 193 -12.41 12.31 -9.01
CA ASN A 193 -13.41 12.20 -10.08
C ASN A 193 -13.21 10.93 -10.91
N PHE A 194 -11.96 10.60 -11.25
CA PHE A 194 -11.63 9.46 -12.11
C PHE A 194 -11.93 8.12 -11.43
N SER A 195 -11.55 7.96 -10.16
CA SER A 195 -11.85 6.74 -9.40
C SER A 195 -13.35 6.52 -9.21
N THR A 196 -14.10 7.59 -8.93
CA THR A 196 -15.57 7.54 -8.83
C THR A 196 -16.21 7.14 -10.16
N SER A 197 -15.77 7.72 -11.27
CA SER A 197 -16.30 7.37 -12.59
C SER A 197 -15.91 5.96 -13.05
N ILE A 198 -14.76 5.40 -12.62
CA ILE A 198 -14.47 3.97 -12.82
C ILE A 198 -15.53 3.11 -12.12
N LEU A 199 -15.87 3.41 -10.86
CA LEU A 199 -16.89 2.66 -10.12
C LEU A 199 -18.26 2.74 -10.82
N GLU A 200 -18.61 3.90 -11.36
CA GLU A 200 -19.84 4.09 -12.15
C GLU A 200 -19.81 3.27 -13.44
N VAL A 201 -18.71 3.26 -14.20
CA VAL A 201 -18.60 2.43 -15.40
C VAL A 201 -18.73 0.95 -15.06
N ILE A 202 -18.03 0.49 -14.03
CA ILE A 202 -18.11 -0.90 -13.55
C ILE A 202 -19.56 -1.23 -13.19
N LYS A 203 -20.28 -0.31 -12.53
CA LYS A 203 -21.70 -0.47 -12.15
C LYS A 203 -22.57 -0.97 -13.31
N HIS A 204 -22.31 -0.48 -14.52
CA HIS A 204 -23.14 -0.79 -15.67
C HIS A 204 -22.78 -2.13 -16.34
N ILE A 205 -21.59 -2.66 -16.09
CA ILE A 205 -21.06 -3.87 -16.76
C ILE A 205 -20.75 -5.04 -15.82
N PHE A 206 -20.79 -4.85 -14.50
CA PHE A 206 -20.46 -5.93 -13.53
C PHE A 206 -21.50 -7.05 -13.49
N ASP A 207 -22.76 -6.75 -13.80
CA ASP A 207 -23.86 -7.74 -13.81
C ASP A 207 -23.92 -8.47 -15.17
N THR A 208 -22.75 -8.97 -15.58
CA THR A 208 -22.56 -9.72 -16.81
C THR A 208 -22.08 -11.12 -16.43
N GLN A 209 -22.78 -12.15 -16.88
CA GLN A 209 -22.41 -13.52 -16.59
C GLN A 209 -20.99 -13.81 -17.06
N ASN A 210 -20.22 -14.56 -16.27
CA ASN A 210 -18.81 -14.90 -16.52
C ASN A 210 -17.83 -13.71 -16.55
N VAL A 211 -18.22 -12.54 -16.06
CA VAL A 211 -17.33 -11.37 -15.89
C VAL A 211 -17.13 -11.08 -14.41
N TYR A 212 -15.88 -11.02 -13.97
CA TYR A 212 -15.54 -10.79 -12.57
C TYR A 212 -14.62 -9.59 -12.43
N PHE A 213 -15.02 -8.62 -11.63
CA PHE A 213 -14.20 -7.46 -11.29
C PHE A 213 -13.48 -7.70 -9.97
N ILE A 214 -12.18 -7.46 -9.94
CA ILE A 214 -11.36 -7.48 -8.73
C ILE A 214 -10.71 -6.11 -8.58
N LEU A 215 -11.12 -5.34 -7.57
CA LEU A 215 -10.58 -4.02 -7.26
C LEU A 215 -9.51 -4.17 -6.19
N VAL A 216 -8.31 -3.69 -6.47
CA VAL A 216 -7.16 -3.75 -5.57
C VAL A 216 -6.90 -2.33 -5.08
N THR A 217 -7.20 -2.07 -3.81
CA THR A 217 -7.25 -0.69 -3.32
C THR A 217 -7.01 -0.58 -1.81
N ASN A 218 -6.81 0.64 -1.31
CA ASN A 218 -7.04 0.98 0.09
C ASN A 218 -8.43 1.60 0.24
N THR A 219 -9.35 0.86 0.86
CA THR A 219 -10.75 1.27 1.00
C THR A 219 -10.91 2.54 1.84
N LYS A 220 -10.04 2.78 2.85
CA LYS A 220 -10.06 4.03 3.63
C LYS A 220 -9.75 5.24 2.75
N GLN A 221 -8.74 5.12 1.89
CA GLN A 221 -8.34 6.19 0.98
C GLN A 221 -9.38 6.39 -0.15
N LEU A 222 -9.92 5.30 -0.70
CA LEU A 222 -10.99 5.39 -1.70
C LEU A 222 -12.24 6.10 -1.15
N ARG A 223 -12.65 5.81 0.10
CA ARG A 223 -13.74 6.53 0.78
C ARG A 223 -13.44 8.01 0.96
N ALA A 224 -12.21 8.36 1.31
CA ALA A 224 -11.79 9.76 1.43
C ALA A 224 -11.91 10.49 0.08
N SER A 225 -11.50 9.84 -1.02
CA SER A 225 -11.68 10.36 -2.39
C SER A 225 -13.16 10.55 -2.76
N ILE A 226 -14.04 9.61 -2.42
CA ILE A 226 -15.49 9.73 -2.67
C ILE A 226 -16.12 10.86 -1.86
N ASN A 227 -15.74 10.99 -0.58
CA ASN A 227 -16.18 12.11 0.26
C ASN A 227 -15.76 13.47 -0.30
N HIS A 228 -14.60 13.55 -0.96
CA HIS A 228 -14.17 14.77 -1.63
C HIS A 228 -15.10 15.16 -2.80
N ILE A 229 -15.70 14.19 -3.49
CA ILE A 229 -16.60 14.44 -4.63
C ILE A 229 -18.02 14.79 -4.18
N TYR A 230 -18.60 14.01 -3.28
CA TYR A 230 -20.01 14.17 -2.89
C TYR A 230 -20.21 14.94 -1.58
N GLY A 231 -19.12 15.33 -0.91
CA GLY A 231 -19.14 15.98 0.40
C GLY A 231 -19.28 15.00 1.57
N TYR A 232 -18.88 15.46 2.76
CA TYR A 232 -18.90 14.64 4.00
C TYR A 232 -20.30 14.32 4.54
N SER A 233 -21.36 14.90 3.98
CA SER A 233 -22.74 14.51 4.27
C SER A 233 -23.10 13.15 3.67
N LEU A 234 -22.35 12.70 2.66
CA LEU A 234 -22.50 11.37 2.08
C LEU A 234 -21.75 10.34 2.93
N ASP A 235 -22.44 9.25 3.24
CA ASP A 235 -21.84 8.07 3.84
C ASP A 235 -21.11 7.27 2.74
N SER A 236 -19.83 7.53 2.53
CA SER A 236 -19.02 6.86 1.49
C SER A 236 -18.88 5.36 1.70
N GLN A 237 -19.03 4.86 2.93
CA GLN A 237 -19.10 3.42 3.17
C GLN A 237 -20.36 2.85 2.51
N LYS A 238 -21.54 3.41 2.83
CA LYS A 238 -22.80 2.97 2.20
C LYS A 238 -22.81 3.18 0.69
N TYR A 239 -22.12 4.20 0.19
CA TYR A 239 -21.93 4.36 -1.24
C TYR A 239 -21.19 3.16 -1.81
N LEU A 240 -20.01 2.83 -1.27
CA LEU A 240 -19.20 1.70 -1.71
C LEU A 240 -19.90 0.34 -1.54
N ASP A 241 -20.68 0.14 -0.48
CA ASP A 241 -21.45 -1.09 -0.23
C ASP A 241 -22.48 -1.37 -1.34
N LYS A 242 -22.89 -0.36 -2.13
CA LYS A 242 -23.75 -0.56 -3.32
C LYS A 242 -23.00 -1.15 -4.50
N PHE A 243 -21.67 -1.07 -4.52
CA PHE A 243 -20.82 -1.52 -5.63
C PHE A 243 -20.01 -2.75 -5.28
N ILE A 244 -19.61 -2.92 -4.02
CA ILE A 244 -18.73 -4.01 -3.59
C ILE A 244 -19.58 -5.14 -3.02
N LYS A 245 -19.47 -6.34 -3.60
CA LYS A 245 -20.19 -7.52 -3.09
C LYS A 245 -19.39 -8.29 -2.05
N TYR A 246 -18.06 -8.29 -2.16
CA TYR A 246 -17.20 -9.02 -1.25
C TYR A 246 -15.86 -8.29 -1.04
N THR A 247 -15.29 -8.39 0.15
CA THR A 247 -13.99 -7.78 0.49
C THR A 247 -13.09 -8.82 1.15
N ILE A 248 -11.84 -8.88 0.71
CA ILE A 248 -10.76 -9.67 1.31
C ILE A 248 -9.67 -8.69 1.72
N SER A 249 -9.34 -8.65 3.01
CA SER A 249 -8.19 -7.90 3.49
C SER A 249 -6.93 -8.77 3.40
N LEU A 250 -5.86 -8.25 2.78
CA LEU A 250 -4.57 -8.95 2.82
C LEU A 250 -4.03 -8.93 4.25
N PRO A 251 -3.71 -10.10 4.82
CA PRO A 251 -3.26 -10.15 6.20
C PRO A 251 -1.83 -9.61 6.33
N ASP A 252 -1.59 -8.96 7.45
CA ASP A 252 -0.27 -8.49 7.91
C ASP A 252 0.48 -9.57 8.69
N THR A 253 -0.18 -10.70 8.98
CA THR A 253 0.35 -11.87 9.66
C THR A 253 0.03 -13.15 8.89
N TYR A 254 0.81 -14.20 9.12
CA TYR A 254 0.54 -15.53 8.58
C TYR A 254 0.99 -16.60 9.57
N LYS A 255 0.43 -17.81 9.47
CA LYS A 255 0.85 -18.93 10.31
C LYS A 255 1.99 -19.67 9.64
N ASN A 256 3.14 -19.79 10.28
CA ASN A 256 4.21 -20.63 9.73
C ASN A 256 3.85 -22.13 9.83
N GLY A 257 4.70 -23.03 9.31
CA GLY A 257 4.46 -24.48 9.37
C GLY A 257 4.35 -25.07 10.79
N ARG A 258 4.65 -24.28 11.83
CA ARG A 258 4.48 -24.62 13.26
C ARG A 258 3.25 -23.95 13.89
N SER A 259 2.39 -23.34 13.08
CA SER A 259 1.20 -22.59 13.50
C SER A 259 1.48 -21.34 14.36
N GLU A 260 2.73 -20.86 14.38
CA GLU A 260 3.07 -19.59 15.03
C GLU A 260 2.63 -18.43 14.14
N ASN A 261 2.00 -17.42 14.73
CA ASN A 261 1.65 -16.20 14.01
C ASN A 261 2.92 -15.36 13.77
N CYS A 262 3.34 -15.26 12.51
CA CYS A 262 4.47 -14.46 12.08
C CYS A 262 3.96 -13.17 11.43
N LYS A 263 4.61 -12.05 11.76
CA LYS A 263 4.34 -10.77 11.10
C LYS A 263 5.04 -10.70 9.75
N THR A 264 4.31 -10.35 8.71
CA THR A 264 4.82 -10.25 7.33
C THR A 264 6.01 -9.29 7.24
N SER A 265 5.96 -8.13 7.90
CA SER A 265 7.08 -7.17 7.94
C SER A 265 8.32 -7.71 8.65
N VAL A 266 8.17 -8.51 9.70
CA VAL A 266 9.31 -9.17 10.37
C VAL A 266 9.94 -10.21 9.44
N THR A 267 9.13 -11.05 8.77
CA THR A 267 9.64 -12.01 7.78
C THR A 267 10.34 -11.30 6.62
N TYR A 268 9.80 -10.16 6.18
CA TYR A 268 10.39 -9.38 5.11
C TYR A 268 11.75 -8.78 5.51
N TRP A 269 11.89 -8.27 6.75
CA TRP A 269 13.17 -7.88 7.30
C TRP A 269 14.19 -9.02 7.25
N LEU A 270 13.80 -10.24 7.65
CA LEU A 270 14.69 -11.40 7.62
C LEU A 270 15.14 -11.77 6.21
N GLN A 271 14.36 -11.48 5.17
CA GLN A 271 14.79 -11.64 3.77
C GLN A 271 15.79 -10.54 3.39
N LEU A 272 15.46 -9.27 3.65
CA LEU A 272 16.36 -8.15 3.36
C LEU A 272 17.72 -8.31 4.07
N ALA A 273 17.71 -8.82 5.29
CA ALA A 273 18.91 -9.12 6.06
C ALA A 273 19.77 -10.24 5.45
N LYS A 274 19.16 -11.23 4.80
CA LYS A 274 19.91 -12.29 4.09
C LYS A 274 20.56 -11.78 2.82
N ASP A 275 19.91 -10.85 2.13
CA ASP A 275 20.33 -10.35 0.82
C ASP A 275 21.35 -9.21 0.89
N SER A 276 21.63 -8.66 2.08
CA SER A 276 22.62 -7.60 2.31
C SER A 276 23.62 -7.98 3.41
N PRO A 277 24.94 -7.95 3.13
CA PRO A 277 25.98 -8.21 4.14
C PRO A 277 25.87 -7.30 5.37
N SER A 278 25.60 -6.02 5.15
CA SER A 278 25.41 -5.01 6.20
C SER A 278 24.23 -5.33 7.11
N LEU A 279 23.09 -5.68 6.52
CA LEU A 279 21.89 -6.01 7.27
C LEU A 279 22.02 -7.38 7.95
N SER A 280 22.75 -8.32 7.35
CA SER A 280 23.09 -9.61 7.97
C SER A 280 23.92 -9.41 9.25
N LEU A 281 24.88 -8.48 9.25
CA LEU A 281 25.64 -8.13 10.44
C LEU A 281 24.75 -7.55 11.54
N ILE A 282 23.82 -6.66 11.19
CA ILE A 282 22.84 -6.10 12.12
C ILE A 282 21.95 -7.22 12.68
N GLU A 283 21.40 -8.07 11.82
CA GLU A 283 20.54 -9.17 12.21
C GLU A 283 21.26 -10.16 13.16
N LYS A 284 22.52 -10.49 12.87
CA LYS A 284 23.38 -11.35 13.72
C LYS A 284 23.57 -10.79 15.13
N HIS A 285 23.78 -9.48 15.26
CA HIS A 285 24.21 -8.87 16.53
C HIS A 285 23.10 -8.15 17.30
N ILE A 286 22.09 -7.64 16.61
CA ILE A 286 21.00 -6.84 17.19
C ILE A 286 19.64 -7.07 16.50
N GLY A 287 19.49 -8.16 15.75
CA GLY A 287 18.26 -8.45 14.99
C GLY A 287 17.01 -8.52 15.84
N GLU A 288 17.10 -8.97 17.10
CA GLU A 288 15.97 -8.94 18.03
C GLU A 288 15.42 -7.53 18.24
N GLY A 289 16.29 -6.53 18.42
CA GLY A 289 15.88 -5.13 18.59
C GLY A 289 15.23 -4.56 17.34
N VAL A 290 15.73 -4.92 16.15
CA VAL A 290 15.14 -4.51 14.87
C VAL A 290 13.75 -5.13 14.70
N ARG A 291 13.61 -6.43 14.96
CA ARG A 291 12.31 -7.13 14.90
C ARG A 291 11.33 -6.58 15.92
N GLN A 292 11.77 -6.23 17.13
CA GLN A 292 10.95 -5.58 18.15
C GLN A 292 10.44 -4.22 17.67
N LEU A 293 11.30 -3.38 17.10
CA LEU A 293 10.88 -2.10 16.50
C LEU A 293 9.81 -2.32 15.43
N ILE A 294 10.04 -3.23 14.48
CA ILE A 294 9.09 -3.55 13.40
C ILE A 294 7.76 -4.09 13.96
N SER A 295 7.82 -4.98 14.95
CA SER A 295 6.63 -5.63 15.50
C SER A 295 5.80 -4.68 16.37
N GLN A 296 6.43 -3.93 17.28
CA GLN A 296 5.72 -3.06 18.23
C GLN A 296 5.17 -1.78 17.57
N THR A 297 5.82 -1.28 16.53
CA THR A 297 5.37 -0.06 15.80
C THR A 297 4.46 -0.36 14.62
N ASN A 298 4.17 -1.64 14.33
CA ASN A 298 3.32 -2.03 13.21
C ASN A 298 3.78 -1.56 11.83
N LEU A 299 5.10 -1.52 11.59
CA LEU A 299 5.62 -1.19 10.26
C LEU A 299 5.04 -2.08 9.15
N SER A 300 4.64 -1.44 8.04
CA SER A 300 4.31 -2.07 6.76
C SER A 300 5.56 -2.66 6.09
N LEU A 301 5.38 -3.42 5.00
CA LEU A 301 6.53 -3.91 4.22
C LEU A 301 7.33 -2.75 3.63
N ARG A 302 6.65 -1.68 3.20
CA ARG A 302 7.31 -0.50 2.62
C ARG A 302 8.13 0.24 3.66
N GLU A 303 7.58 0.46 4.85
CA GLU A 303 8.32 1.11 5.95
C GLU A 303 9.48 0.23 6.41
N THR A 304 9.29 -1.09 6.48
CA THR A 304 10.38 -2.04 6.76
C THR A 304 11.50 -1.93 5.73
N HIS A 305 11.17 -1.83 4.44
CA HIS A 305 12.16 -1.58 3.39
C HIS A 305 12.86 -0.23 3.58
N THR A 306 12.12 0.83 3.89
CA THR A 306 12.69 2.17 4.18
C THR A 306 13.69 2.10 5.33
N TYR A 307 13.32 1.43 6.41
CA TYR A 307 14.17 1.28 7.58
C TYR A 307 15.43 0.47 7.26
N ALA A 308 15.28 -0.69 6.59
CA ALA A 308 16.39 -1.51 6.13
C ALA A 308 17.33 -0.76 5.18
N ARG A 309 16.78 0.01 4.24
CA ARG A 309 17.56 0.83 3.32
C ARG A 309 18.39 1.87 4.06
N ASN A 310 17.80 2.57 5.03
CA ASN A 310 18.53 3.58 5.82
C ASN A 310 19.59 2.96 6.72
N LEU A 311 19.30 1.83 7.39
CA LEU A 311 20.31 1.07 8.14
C LEU A 311 21.50 0.69 7.24
N ASN A 312 21.21 0.21 6.03
CA ASN A 312 22.26 -0.14 5.08
C ASN A 312 23.09 1.07 4.65
N ILE A 313 22.44 2.19 4.30
CA ILE A 313 23.15 3.41 3.88
C ILE A 313 24.04 3.94 5.01
N PHE A 314 23.50 4.08 6.21
CA PHE A 314 24.26 4.63 7.33
C PHE A 314 25.40 3.72 7.74
N LEU A 315 25.24 2.40 7.64
CA LEU A 315 26.35 1.49 7.91
C LEU A 315 27.47 1.65 6.86
N SER A 316 27.13 1.82 5.59
CA SER A 316 28.11 2.05 4.52
C SER A 316 28.85 3.37 4.66
N LEU A 317 28.27 4.38 5.30
CA LEU A 317 28.90 5.68 5.52
C LEU A 317 29.75 5.71 6.80
N GLU A 318 29.43 4.84 7.77
CA GLU A 318 30.07 4.81 9.09
C GLU A 318 30.59 3.40 9.45
N GLU A 319 31.28 2.73 8.53
CA GLU A 319 31.70 1.31 8.65
C GLU A 319 32.43 0.98 9.97
N LYS A 320 33.10 1.96 10.59
CA LYS A 320 33.85 1.78 11.85
C LYS A 320 32.97 1.76 13.11
N ARG A 321 31.72 2.23 13.05
CA ARG A 321 30.86 2.42 14.23
C ARG A 321 30.01 1.21 14.59
N PHE A 322 29.83 0.26 13.67
CA PHE A 322 29.14 -0.99 13.94
C PHE A 322 29.98 -2.15 13.43
N THR A 323 30.79 -2.68 14.33
CA THR A 323 31.69 -3.82 14.13
C THR A 323 31.28 -4.97 15.06
N GLU A 324 31.90 -6.15 14.94
CA GLU A 324 31.64 -7.29 15.82
C GLU A 324 31.93 -6.99 17.31
N ASN A 325 32.84 -6.05 17.58
CA ASN A 325 33.24 -5.63 18.94
C ASN A 325 32.42 -4.46 19.49
N THR A 326 31.42 -3.97 18.74
CA THR A 326 30.57 -2.86 19.20
C THR A 326 29.67 -3.32 20.34
N TYR A 327 29.64 -2.54 21.43
CA TYR A 327 28.81 -2.83 22.59
C TYR A 327 27.32 -2.89 22.24
N TYR A 328 26.60 -3.80 22.90
CA TYR A 328 25.19 -4.07 22.63
C TYR A 328 24.30 -2.81 22.75
N ILE A 329 24.52 -1.99 23.78
CA ILE A 329 23.75 -0.76 24.00
C ILE A 329 23.95 0.27 22.88
N TYR A 330 25.16 0.38 22.34
CA TYR A 330 25.46 1.29 21.26
C TYR A 330 24.78 0.85 19.96
N ARG A 331 24.71 -0.46 19.71
CA ARG A 331 23.94 -1.03 18.60
C ARG A 331 22.45 -0.72 18.73
N LEU A 332 21.88 -0.83 19.94
CA LEU A 332 20.48 -0.45 20.20
C LEU A 332 20.23 1.04 19.93
N ILE A 333 21.14 1.91 20.37
CA ILE A 333 21.07 3.36 20.14
C ILE A 333 21.13 3.66 18.65
N TYR A 334 22.06 3.03 17.94
CA TYR A 334 22.22 3.19 16.50
C TYR A 334 20.93 2.82 15.76
N ILE A 335 20.38 1.62 15.98
CA ILE A 335 19.14 1.21 15.29
C ILE A 335 17.96 2.11 15.68
N THR A 336 17.91 2.58 16.93
CA THR A 336 16.85 3.49 17.41
C THR A 336 16.98 4.88 16.77
N ALA A 337 18.19 5.42 16.65
CA ALA A 337 18.45 6.69 15.99
C ALA A 337 18.07 6.65 14.52
N VAL A 338 18.45 5.58 13.80
CA VAL A 338 18.04 5.36 12.41
C VAL A 338 16.52 5.25 12.30
N PHE A 339 15.87 4.58 13.25
CA PHE A 339 14.41 4.45 13.27
C PHE A 339 13.72 5.81 13.46
N ILE A 340 14.18 6.61 14.42
CA ILE A 340 13.67 7.98 14.65
C ILE A 340 13.94 8.87 13.44
N HIS A 341 15.10 8.74 12.78
CA HIS A 341 15.38 9.45 11.54
C HIS A 341 14.37 9.10 10.43
N CYS A 342 13.96 7.82 10.32
CA CYS A 342 13.03 7.38 9.29
C CYS A 342 11.59 7.84 9.53
N PHE A 343 11.12 7.84 10.79
CA PHE A 343 9.69 7.93 11.12
C PHE A 343 9.34 9.03 12.12
N GLY A 344 10.33 9.75 12.64
CA GLY A 344 10.17 10.81 13.63
C GLY A 344 10.58 12.19 13.12
N GLU A 345 10.44 13.19 14.01
CA GLU A 345 10.93 14.55 13.78
C GLU A 345 12.43 14.61 14.12
N ARG A 346 13.25 15.22 13.24
CA ARG A 346 14.72 15.27 13.42
C ARG A 346 15.16 16.05 14.65
N ASP A 347 14.41 17.08 15.00
CA ASP A 347 14.74 17.97 16.10
C ASP A 347 14.09 17.56 17.43
N LEU A 348 13.41 16.40 17.45
CA LEU A 348 12.67 15.89 18.61
C LEU A 348 13.55 15.81 19.89
N LEU A 349 14.85 15.57 19.72
CA LEU A 349 15.81 15.41 20.82
C LEU A 349 16.82 16.57 20.94
N SER A 350 16.70 17.61 20.11
CA SER A 350 17.67 18.71 20.02
C SER A 350 17.69 19.63 21.25
N GLY A 351 16.68 19.54 22.13
CA GLY A 351 16.49 20.43 23.28
C GLY A 351 16.18 19.72 24.60
N LYS A 352 15.53 20.45 25.51
CA LYS A 352 14.93 19.88 26.72
C LYS A 352 13.67 19.11 26.35
N LEU A 353 13.52 17.92 26.92
CA LEU A 353 12.32 17.12 26.72
C LEU A 353 11.12 17.76 27.41
N THR A 354 10.01 17.83 26.69
CA THR A 354 8.70 18.24 27.19
C THR A 354 7.79 17.01 27.27
N THR A 355 6.64 17.14 27.92
CA THR A 355 5.63 16.07 27.93
C THR A 355 5.24 15.67 26.49
N ASP A 356 5.03 16.64 25.60
CA ASP A 356 4.70 16.43 24.19
C ASP A 356 5.81 15.70 23.43
N SER A 357 7.07 16.11 23.58
CA SER A 357 8.19 15.43 22.89
C SER A 357 8.38 13.99 23.38
N ILE A 358 8.13 13.73 24.66
CA ILE A 358 8.16 12.37 25.24
C ILE A 358 7.01 11.53 24.67
N ASP A 359 5.78 12.07 24.59
CA ASP A 359 4.63 11.34 24.03
C ASP A 359 4.80 11.05 22.53
N LYS A 360 5.36 12.00 21.76
CA LYS A 360 5.73 11.79 20.36
C LYS A 360 6.79 10.69 20.22
N LEU A 361 7.86 10.74 21.02
CA LEU A 361 8.91 9.71 21.01
C LEU A 361 8.34 8.32 21.36
N ALA A 362 7.49 8.25 22.39
CA ALA A 362 6.83 7.03 22.80
C ALA A 362 5.95 6.45 21.68
N THR A 363 5.21 7.32 20.98
CA THR A 363 4.39 6.95 19.82
C THR A 363 5.25 6.40 18.68
N ILE A 364 6.34 7.09 18.33
CA ILE A 364 7.29 6.65 17.29
C ILE A 364 7.87 5.28 17.62
N LEU A 365 8.32 5.09 18.86
CA LEU A 365 8.96 3.84 19.28
C LEU A 365 7.98 2.73 19.67
N GLY A 366 6.66 3.00 19.71
CA GLY A 366 5.65 2.04 20.13
C GLY A 366 5.77 1.65 21.60
N VAL A 367 6.11 2.60 22.47
CA VAL A 367 6.25 2.39 23.93
C VAL A 367 5.04 2.94 24.65
N ASP A 368 4.15 2.06 25.11
CA ASP A 368 2.93 2.50 25.79
C ASP A 368 3.13 2.84 27.26
N THR A 369 4.00 2.11 27.94
CA THR A 369 4.31 2.25 29.38
C THR A 369 5.72 1.76 29.67
N ILE A 370 6.30 2.20 30.78
CA ILE A 370 7.53 1.61 31.33
C ILE A 370 7.11 0.59 32.41
N PRO A 371 7.37 -0.72 32.22
CA PRO A 371 6.95 -1.74 33.17
C PRO A 371 7.94 -1.75 34.34
N TYR A 372 7.69 -0.92 35.35
CA TYR A 372 8.48 -0.90 36.58
C TYR A 372 8.32 -2.18 37.41
N SER A 373 7.20 -2.88 37.25
CA SER A 373 6.97 -4.21 37.81
C SER A 373 7.09 -5.26 36.72
N PHE A 374 8.02 -6.20 36.90
CA PHE A 374 8.31 -7.29 35.96
C PHE A 374 8.88 -8.50 36.72
N GLU A 375 8.66 -9.71 36.21
CA GLU A 375 9.20 -10.93 36.82
C GLU A 375 10.61 -11.22 36.30
N ARG A 376 10.86 -10.96 35.01
CA ARG A 376 12.16 -11.19 34.36
C ARG A 376 12.57 -10.00 33.51
N THR A 377 13.86 -9.73 33.43
CA THR A 377 14.40 -8.66 32.56
C THR A 377 14.21 -8.93 31.06
N SER A 378 13.85 -10.16 30.69
CA SER A 378 13.41 -10.54 29.35
C SER A 378 12.04 -10.01 28.97
N ASP A 379 11.22 -9.64 29.96
CA ASP A 379 9.84 -9.18 29.76
C ASP A 379 9.81 -7.71 29.31
N ILE A 380 10.94 -7.01 29.43
CA ILE A 380 11.10 -5.62 29.04
C ILE A 380 11.71 -5.56 27.64
N SER A 381 10.98 -4.94 26.70
CA SER A 381 11.49 -4.67 25.36
C SER A 381 12.80 -3.86 25.45
N ARG A 382 13.78 -4.23 24.61
CA ARG A 382 15.06 -3.52 24.54
C ARG A 382 14.88 -2.07 24.14
N ILE A 383 13.83 -1.80 23.35
CA ILE A 383 13.47 -0.44 22.94
C ILE A 383 12.89 0.36 24.11
N THR A 384 12.14 -0.26 25.03
CA THR A 384 11.69 0.40 26.26
C THR A 384 12.86 0.80 27.15
N ILE A 385 13.93 0.00 27.19
CA ILE A 385 15.16 0.33 27.93
C ILE A 385 15.86 1.53 27.30
N ILE A 386 15.96 1.59 25.96
CA ILE A 386 16.48 2.78 25.27
C ILE A 386 15.60 4.01 25.52
N PHE A 387 14.27 3.86 25.41
CA PHE A 387 13.33 4.94 25.67
C PHE A 387 13.49 5.49 27.09
N TYR A 388 13.57 4.62 28.10
CA TYR A 388 13.88 5.02 29.48
C TYR A 388 15.20 5.80 29.55
N GLY A 389 16.27 5.30 28.90
CA GLY A 389 17.57 5.98 28.85
C GLY A 389 17.51 7.37 28.21
N ILE A 390 16.71 7.56 27.17
CA ILE A 390 16.50 8.86 26.51
C ILE A 390 15.79 9.83 27.45
N ILE A 391 14.76 9.38 28.18
CA ILE A 391 13.94 10.26 29.03
C ILE A 391 14.38 10.32 30.48
N ARG A 392 15.45 9.61 30.87
CA ARG A 392 15.86 9.37 32.26
C ARG A 392 15.91 10.64 33.12
N ASP A 393 16.57 11.67 32.61
CA ASP A 393 16.74 12.96 33.32
C ASP A 393 15.45 13.81 33.35
N SER A 394 14.38 13.33 32.72
CA SER A 394 13.09 14.00 32.53
C SER A 394 11.90 13.09 32.86
N LEU A 395 12.12 11.97 33.56
CA LEU A 395 11.10 10.94 33.85
C LEU A 395 9.85 11.50 34.53
N HIS A 396 10.01 12.49 35.41
CA HIS A 396 8.91 13.08 36.18
C HIS A 396 8.12 14.16 35.41
N ILE A 397 8.56 14.54 34.20
CA ILE A 397 7.86 15.52 33.36
C ILE A 397 6.60 14.92 32.73
N ASN A 398 6.61 13.61 32.45
CA ASN A 398 5.46 12.90 31.88
C ASN A 398 4.97 11.81 32.83
N LYS A 399 3.82 12.05 33.47
CA LYS A 399 3.20 11.15 34.46
C LYS A 399 2.93 9.74 33.91
N ARG A 400 2.75 9.58 32.60
CA ARG A 400 2.49 8.27 31.96
C ARG A 400 3.68 7.32 32.13
N PHE A 401 4.89 7.86 32.11
CA PHE A 401 6.13 7.09 32.16
C PHE A 401 6.89 7.27 33.47
N SER A 402 6.36 8.06 34.42
CA SER A 402 6.98 8.25 35.72
C SER A 402 6.86 6.99 36.59
N PRO A 403 7.90 6.65 37.38
CA PRO A 403 7.81 5.61 38.39
C PRO A 403 6.82 6.01 39.49
N GLN A 404 6.16 5.03 40.11
CA GLN A 404 5.22 5.28 41.21
C GLN A 404 5.96 5.43 42.55
N THR A 405 7.09 4.75 42.71
CA THR A 405 7.93 4.79 43.92
C THR A 405 9.41 4.96 43.58
N GLU A 406 10.22 5.42 44.54
CA GLU A 406 11.68 5.46 44.40
C GLU A 406 12.29 4.05 44.20
N SER A 407 11.65 3.03 44.76
CA SER A 407 12.06 1.63 44.58
C SER A 407 11.91 1.19 43.13
N ASP A 408 10.79 1.55 42.49
CA ASP A 408 10.51 1.26 41.08
C ASP A 408 11.58 1.87 40.17
N GLN A 409 11.91 3.15 40.43
CA GLN A 409 12.94 3.86 39.69
C GLN A 409 14.31 3.18 39.85
N LYS A 410 14.68 2.86 41.09
CA LYS A 410 15.96 2.20 41.38
C LYS A 410 16.08 0.85 40.69
N GLN A 411 15.00 0.06 40.69
CA GLN A 411 14.97 -1.24 40.02
C GLN A 411 15.21 -1.11 38.51
N PHE A 412 14.61 -0.11 37.87
CA PHE A 412 14.80 0.12 36.43
C PHE A 412 16.17 0.74 36.11
N ASP A 413 16.66 1.64 36.96
CA ASP A 413 18.04 2.18 36.89
C ASP A 413 19.08 1.06 36.98
N ASP A 414 18.87 0.06 37.85
CA ASP A 414 19.79 -1.07 37.98
C ASP A 414 19.76 -2.00 36.76
N ILE A 415 18.63 -2.13 36.07
CA ILE A 415 18.59 -2.81 34.77
C ILE A 415 19.35 -1.99 33.74
N TYR A 416 19.03 -0.70 33.64
CA TYR A 416 19.65 0.21 32.69
C TYR A 416 21.17 0.24 32.86
N LYS A 417 21.67 0.26 34.09
CA LYS A 417 23.10 0.16 34.42
C LYS A 417 23.78 -1.12 33.92
N ARG A 418 23.04 -2.22 33.73
CA ARG A 418 23.61 -3.44 33.12
C ARG A 418 23.85 -3.29 31.62
N PHE A 419 23.16 -2.33 31.00
CA PHE A 419 23.39 -1.92 29.61
C PHE A 419 24.32 -0.72 29.52
N GLU A 420 24.50 0.03 30.61
CA GLU A 420 25.47 1.11 30.75
C GLU A 420 26.87 0.50 30.97
N ASP A 421 27.75 0.57 29.97
CA ASP A 421 29.16 0.25 30.21
C ASP A 421 29.85 1.47 30.82
N ALA A 422 30.53 1.28 31.95
CA ALA A 422 31.06 2.35 32.80
C ALA A 422 32.10 3.23 32.09
N ASP A 423 32.74 2.72 31.03
CA ASP A 423 33.78 3.42 30.27
C ASP A 423 33.27 4.09 28.98
N PHE A 424 31.95 4.11 28.75
CA PHE A 424 31.39 4.46 27.43
C PHE A 424 30.79 5.88 27.32
N TRP A 425 30.36 6.50 28.42
CA TRP A 425 29.52 7.70 28.39
C TRP A 425 30.26 8.98 28.75
N ASN A 426 30.74 9.71 27.75
CA ASN A 426 31.03 11.14 27.88
C ASN A 426 29.76 12.02 27.70
N CYS A 427 28.60 11.42 27.39
CA CYS A 427 27.31 12.10 27.17
C CYS A 427 26.13 11.19 27.53
N THR A 428 24.91 11.73 27.56
CA THR A 428 23.69 10.93 27.83
C THR A 428 23.26 10.10 26.61
N VAL A 429 22.39 9.10 26.81
CA VAL A 429 21.79 8.35 25.69
C VAL A 429 20.96 9.25 24.79
N LYS A 430 20.23 10.21 25.37
CA LYS A 430 19.49 11.23 24.60
C LYS A 430 20.43 11.97 23.65
N ASP A 431 21.55 12.47 24.17
CA ASP A 431 22.51 13.23 23.38
C ASP A 431 23.14 12.34 22.31
N ARG A 432 23.46 11.08 22.62
CA ARG A 432 24.02 10.15 21.63
C ARG A 432 23.04 9.80 20.52
N VAL A 433 21.77 9.57 20.83
CA VAL A 433 20.73 9.35 19.81
C VAL A 433 20.58 10.59 18.94
N ASN A 434 20.58 11.77 19.55
CA ASN A 434 20.51 13.04 18.82
C ASN A 434 21.73 13.25 17.91
N ASP A 435 22.95 13.00 18.40
CA ASP A 435 24.18 13.09 17.60
C ASP A 435 24.07 12.24 16.33
N PHE A 436 23.64 10.98 16.47
CA PHE A 436 23.42 10.11 15.32
C PHE A 436 22.36 10.64 14.35
N ILE A 437 21.22 11.12 14.85
CA ILE A 437 20.18 11.69 13.99
C ILE A 437 20.71 12.89 13.20
N GLN A 438 21.53 13.74 13.83
CA GLN A 438 22.12 14.92 13.20
C GLN A 438 23.22 14.55 12.19
N GLU A 439 24.04 13.56 12.49
CA GLU A 439 25.00 12.99 11.54
C GLU A 439 24.28 12.46 10.29
N MET A 440 23.11 11.84 10.46
CA MET A 440 22.28 11.29 9.38
C MET A 440 21.49 12.34 8.57
N SER A 441 21.51 13.62 8.98
CA SER A 441 20.63 14.67 8.45
C SER A 441 20.81 14.99 6.96
N PHE A 442 21.95 14.63 6.35
CA PHE A 442 22.20 14.84 4.92
C PHE A 442 21.37 13.92 4.01
N ILE A 443 20.78 12.85 4.57
CA ILE A 443 19.83 11.98 3.87
C ILE A 443 18.44 12.53 4.13
N LYS A 444 17.68 12.81 3.06
CA LYS A 444 16.30 13.33 3.16
C LYS A 444 15.26 12.24 3.24
#